data_AF-A0A3B8KWL3-F1
#
_entry.id   AF-A0A3B8KWL3-F1
#
_cell.length_a   1.000
_cell.length_b   1.000
_cell.length_c   1.000
_cell.angle_alpha   90.00
_cell.angle_beta   90.00
_cell.angle_gamma   90.00
#
_symmetry.space_group_name_H-M   'P 1'
#
loop_
_entity.id
_entity.type
_entity.pdbx_description
1 polymer ?
#
loop_
_entity_poly.entity_id
_entity_poly.type
_entity_poly.pdbx_seq_one_letter_code
_entity_poly.pdbx_strand_id
1 'polypeptide(L)' 'PDNLFDNYVGRGTAARTQDMSIARTMTPYDLKLVPPRNLNPAQLKVWNAAYKPKNDAFRKANLKG' A
#
# COMPACT_ATOMS: atom_id res chain seq x y z
N PRO A 1 -10.62 14.01 -6.76
CA PRO A 1 -11.30 15.17 -6.13
C PRO A 1 -10.27 16.28 -5.91
N ASP A 2 -10.69 17.54 -5.92
CA ASP A 2 -9.76 18.70 -5.90
C ASP A 2 -8.92 18.77 -4.60
N ASN A 3 -9.37 18.11 -3.54
CA ASN A 3 -8.71 18.04 -2.25
C ASN A 3 -7.88 16.75 -2.02
N LEU A 4 -7.61 15.96 -3.06
CA LEU A 4 -6.89 14.69 -2.94
C LEU A 4 -5.47 14.86 -2.35
N PHE A 5 -4.81 15.97 -2.69
CA PHE A 5 -3.46 16.32 -2.22
C PHE A 5 -3.45 17.61 -1.38
N ASP A 6 -4.56 17.89 -0.70
CA ASP A 6 -4.68 19.03 0.22
C ASP A 6 -3.59 18.95 1.31
N ASN A 7 -2.95 20.08 1.60
CA ASN A 7 -1.96 20.22 2.67
C ASN A 7 -2.61 20.51 4.04
N TYR A 8 -3.95 20.52 4.07
CA TYR A 8 -4.78 20.76 5.24
C TYR A 8 -4.59 22.15 5.86
N VAL A 9 -4.10 23.15 5.11
CA VAL A 9 -4.04 24.54 5.59
C VAL A 9 -5.46 25.04 5.93
N GLY A 10 -5.58 25.75 7.06
CA GLY A 10 -6.87 26.21 7.57
C GLY A 10 -7.70 25.15 8.30
N ARG A 11 -7.30 23.87 8.32
CA ARG A 11 -7.95 22.82 9.11
C ARG A 11 -7.36 22.69 10.52
N GLY A 12 -8.13 22.09 11.43
CA GLY A 12 -7.69 21.79 12.79
C GLY A 12 -6.54 20.76 12.86
N THR A 13 -5.81 20.72 13.98
CA THR A 13 -4.61 19.89 14.18
C THR A 13 -4.83 18.41 13.90
N ALA A 14 -6.00 17.86 14.28
CA ALA A 14 -6.32 16.45 14.06
C ALA A 14 -6.31 16.05 12.57
N ALA A 15 -6.53 16.99 11.64
CA ALA A 15 -6.46 16.73 10.20
C ALA A 15 -5.01 16.70 9.65
N ARG A 16 -4.01 17.07 10.46
CA ARG A 16 -2.57 16.96 10.13
C ARG A 16 -1.88 15.80 10.84
N THR A 17 -2.37 15.42 12.02
CA THR A 17 -1.71 14.47 12.93
C THR A 17 -2.37 13.11 13.00
N GLN A 18 -3.47 12.89 12.28
CA GLN A 18 -4.12 11.58 12.16
C GLN A 18 -3.14 10.50 11.71
N ASP A 19 -3.33 9.32 12.30
CA ASP A 19 -2.68 8.09 11.90
C ASP A 19 -3.61 7.28 10.96
N MET A 20 -3.19 6.09 10.54
CA MET A 20 -3.91 5.22 9.62
C MET A 20 -4.13 5.86 8.24
N SER A 21 -3.14 6.63 7.77
CA SER A 21 -3.20 7.29 6.45
C SER A 21 -2.46 6.49 5.38
N ILE A 22 -2.92 6.61 4.14
CA ILE A 22 -2.25 6.05 2.96
C ILE A 22 -0.81 6.57 2.85
N ALA A 23 -0.59 7.86 3.15
CA ALA A 23 0.70 8.51 2.96
C ALA A 23 1.76 8.14 4.01
N ARG A 24 1.34 7.72 5.22
CA ARG A 24 2.27 7.51 6.35
C ARG A 24 2.29 6.08 6.89
N THR A 25 1.13 5.43 6.94
CA THR A 25 0.96 4.19 7.72
C THR A 25 0.80 2.97 6.82
N MET A 26 0.30 3.14 5.59
CA MET A 26 0.12 2.04 4.65
C MET A 26 1.47 1.50 4.15
N THR A 27 1.63 0.19 4.20
CA THR A 27 2.88 -0.50 3.84
C THR A 27 2.69 -1.44 2.65
N PRO A 28 3.78 -1.92 2.02
CA PRO A 28 3.71 -2.98 1.01
C PRO A 28 3.05 -4.27 1.51
N TYR A 29 3.06 -4.50 2.82
CA TYR A 29 2.46 -5.68 3.45
C TYR A 29 0.93 -5.62 3.39
N ASP A 30 0.35 -4.46 3.73
CA ASP A 30 -1.10 -4.23 3.67
C ASP A 30 -1.65 -4.42 2.25
N LEU A 31 -0.85 -4.03 1.26
CA LEU A 31 -1.17 -4.11 -0.16
C LEU A 31 -0.84 -5.46 -0.80
N LYS A 32 -0.37 -6.45 -0.03
CA LYS A 32 -0.01 -7.79 -0.53
C LYS A 32 1.09 -7.75 -1.61
N LEU A 33 1.90 -6.69 -1.61
CA LEU A 33 3.05 -6.55 -2.50
C LEU A 33 4.22 -7.46 -2.08
N VAL A 34 4.20 -7.88 -0.82
CA VAL A 34 5.13 -8.84 -0.20
C VAL A 34 4.35 -9.91 0.56
N PRO A 35 4.88 -11.15 0.70
CA PRO A 35 4.20 -12.22 1.41
C PRO A 35 4.18 -12.03 2.93
N PRO A 36 3.15 -12.57 3.62
CA PRO A 36 3.14 -12.76 5.06
C PRO A 36 4.35 -13.54 5.57
N ARG A 37 4.85 -13.19 6.77
CA ARG A 37 6.05 -13.82 7.36
C ARG A 37 5.82 -15.25 7.87
N ASN A 38 4.56 -15.62 8.07
CA ASN A 38 4.14 -16.85 8.73
C ASN A 38 3.53 -17.88 7.75
N LEU A 39 3.92 -17.84 6.48
CA LEU A 39 3.52 -18.87 5.50
C LEU A 39 4.49 -20.04 5.50
N ASN A 40 3.96 -21.26 5.49
CA ASN A 40 4.75 -22.43 5.16
C ASN A 40 5.09 -22.47 3.65
N PRO A 41 6.03 -23.33 3.20
CA PRO A 41 6.45 -23.37 1.80
C PRO A 41 5.31 -23.64 0.80
N ALA A 42 4.36 -24.50 1.16
CA ALA A 42 3.22 -24.83 0.29
C ALA A 42 2.26 -23.63 0.14
N GLN A 43 1.97 -22.93 1.25
CA GLN A 43 1.16 -21.71 1.25
C GLN A 43 1.85 -20.57 0.49
N LEU A 44 3.17 -20.41 0.65
CA LEU A 44 3.95 -19.41 -0.07
C LEU A 44 3.89 -19.63 -1.59
N LYS A 45 3.92 -20.89 -2.04
CA LYS A 45 3.77 -21.23 -3.46
C LYS A 45 2.41 -20.76 -4.01
N VAL A 46 1.32 -21.03 -3.29
CA VAL A 46 -0.03 -20.59 -3.68
C VAL A 46 -0.14 -19.05 -3.66
N TRP A 47 0.40 -18.41 -2.62
CA TRP A 47 0.47 -16.95 -2.52
C TRP A 47 1.17 -16.32 -3.72
N ASN A 48 2.37 -16.82 -4.04
CA ASN A 48 3.17 -16.31 -5.16
C ASN A 48 2.46 -16.52 -6.49
N ALA A 49 1.79 -17.66 -6.70
CA ALA A 49 1.00 -17.89 -7.91
C ALA A 49 -0.12 -16.85 -8.08
N ALA A 50 -0.78 -16.46 -6.98
CA ALA A 50 -1.88 -15.49 -7.01
C ALA A 50 -1.44 -14.03 -7.20
N TYR A 51 -0.35 -13.61 -6.54
CA TYR A 51 0.03 -12.20 -6.43
C TYR A 51 1.26 -11.80 -7.25
N LYS A 52 2.20 -12.71 -7.51
CA LYS A 52 3.45 -12.36 -8.22
C LYS A 52 3.20 -11.74 -9.60
N PRO A 53 2.33 -12.28 -10.48
CA PRO A 53 2.09 -11.68 -11.79
C PRO A 53 1.52 -10.25 -11.70
N LYS A 54 0.61 -10.02 -10.75
CA LYS A 54 -0.01 -8.70 -10.51
C LYS A 54 1.01 -7.70 -9.96
N ASN A 55 1.83 -8.14 -9.01
CA ASN A 55 2.86 -7.30 -8.40
C ASN A 55 3.96 -6.94 -9.41
N ASP A 56 4.32 -7.87 -10.31
CA ASP A 56 5.29 -7.63 -11.37
C ASP A 56 4.73 -6.64 -12.41
N ALA A 57 3.45 -6.79 -12.82
CA ALA A 57 2.78 -5.83 -13.68
C ALA A 57 2.70 -4.43 -13.06
N PHE A 58 2.35 -4.35 -11.77
CA PHE A 58 2.32 -3.09 -11.02
C PHE A 58 3.69 -2.39 -10.99
N ARG A 59 4.76 -3.13 -10.69
CA ARG A 59 6.13 -2.58 -10.70
C ARG A 59 6.55 -2.12 -12.09
N LYS A 60 6.23 -2.89 -13.13
CA LYS A 60 6.53 -2.54 -14.52
C LYS A 60 5.80 -1.28 -14.98
N ALA A 61 4.59 -1.04 -14.48
CA ALA A 61 3.82 0.15 -14.81
C ALA A 61 4.47 1.44 -14.30
N ASN A 62 5.40 1.37 -13.33
CA ASN A 62 6.17 2.50 -12.80
C ASN A 62 5.32 3.75 -12.53
N LEU A 63 4.13 3.53 -11.96
CA LEU A 63 3.13 4.58 -11.74
C LEU A 63 3.73 5.70 -10.88
N LYS A 64 3.43 6.93 -11.27
CA LYS A 64 3.79 8.17 -10.57
C LYS A 64 2.52 8.96 -10.30
N GLY A 65 2.55 9.71 -9.21
CA GLY A 65 1.50 10.64 -8.79
C GLY A 65 2.13 11.80 -8.06
#